data_AF-A0A8R2FDV6-F1
#
_entry.id   AF-A0A8R2FDV6-F1
#
_cell.length_a   1.000
_cell.length_b   1.000
_cell.length_c   1.000
_cell.angle_alpha   90.00
_cell.angle_beta   90.00
_cell.angle_gamma   90.00
#
_symmetry.space_group_name_H-M   'P 1'
#
loop_
_entity.id
_entity.type
_entity.pdbx_description
1 polymer ?
#
loop_
_entity_poly.entity_id
_entity_poly.type
_entity_poly.pdbx_seq_one_letter_code
_entity_poly.pdbx_strand_id
1 'polypeptide(L)'
;MNAETSRYYIDNLYTQDNAKCYQALNFVKNSIMGSNRQKGMVIANGILPRLLQVLPDQTKTPDIRLETVVILGSLAKGSEEQVKSLVDANVVTYIFNAFLMDDEPKFTEACLRCICTILQFPFSDYSVVFSDAAIIRKLIKTIEESISN
;
A
#
# COMPACT_ATOMS: atom_id res chain seq x y z
N MET A 1 -19.26 -2.13 12.05
CA MET A 1 -18.34 -3.24 11.72
C MET A 1 -18.38 -4.19 12.91
N ASN A 2 -18.92 -5.39 12.74
CA ASN A 2 -18.98 -6.39 13.82
C ASN A 2 -17.63 -7.12 13.87
N ALA A 3 -17.11 -7.40 15.07
CA ALA A 3 -15.77 -7.96 15.27
C ALA A 3 -15.56 -9.30 14.53
N GLU A 4 -16.62 -10.10 14.38
CA GLU A 4 -16.61 -11.38 13.67
C GLU A 4 -16.41 -11.21 12.16
N THR A 5 -17.06 -10.20 11.56
CA THR A 5 -16.91 -9.90 10.13
C THR A 5 -15.49 -9.44 9.81
N SER A 6 -14.90 -8.61 10.68
CA SER A 6 -13.50 -8.17 10.53
C SER A 6 -12.53 -9.35 10.60
N ARG A 7 -12.75 -10.29 11.53
CA ARG A 7 -11.87 -11.45 11.70
C ARG A 7 -11.93 -12.39 10.49
N TYR A 8 -13.13 -12.66 9.98
CA TYR A 8 -13.32 -13.47 8.77
C TYR A 8 -12.54 -12.91 7.55
N TYR A 9 -12.61 -11.60 7.31
CA TYR A 9 -11.87 -10.99 6.20
C TYR A 9 -10.36 -10.93 6.46
N ILE A 10 -9.92 -10.74 7.71
CA ILE A 10 -8.50 -10.82 8.07
C ILE A 10 -7.95 -12.22 7.76
N ASP A 11 -8.67 -13.28 8.16
CA ASP A 11 -8.26 -14.66 7.90
C ASP A 11 -8.18 -14.93 6.38
N ASN A 12 -9.10 -14.37 5.61
CA ASN A 12 -9.10 -14.49 4.15
C ASN A 12 -7.91 -13.79 3.46
N LEU A 13 -7.24 -12.82 4.11
CA LEU A 13 -6.00 -12.24 3.58
C LEU A 13 -4.84 -13.25 3.58
N TYR A 14 -4.88 -14.27 4.43
CA TYR A 14 -3.85 -15.31 4.52
C TYR A 14 -4.10 -16.48 3.57
N THR A 15 -5.23 -16.50 2.86
CA THR A 15 -5.55 -17.57 1.93
C THR A 15 -4.69 -17.49 0.67
N GLN A 16 -4.37 -18.67 0.11
CA GLN A 16 -3.74 -18.79 -1.21
C GLN A 16 -4.73 -18.52 -2.35
N ASP A 17 -6.03 -18.56 -2.07
CA ASP A 17 -7.09 -18.25 -3.02
C ASP A 17 -7.11 -16.75 -3.35
N ASN A 18 -6.72 -16.42 -4.58
CA ASN A 18 -6.67 -15.05 -5.06
C ASN A 18 -8.06 -14.37 -5.08
N ALA A 19 -9.14 -15.11 -5.34
CA ALA A 19 -10.49 -14.53 -5.36
C ALA A 19 -10.92 -14.11 -3.96
N LYS A 20 -10.71 -14.97 -2.96
CA LYS A 20 -11.03 -14.66 -1.55
C LYS A 20 -10.15 -13.54 -1.00
N CYS A 21 -8.85 -13.57 -1.33
CA CYS A 21 -7.91 -12.53 -0.94
C CYS A 21 -8.32 -11.16 -1.53
N TYR A 22 -8.69 -11.11 -2.80
CA TYR A 22 -9.16 -9.88 -3.45
C TYR A 22 -10.47 -9.35 -2.84
N GLN A 23 -11.43 -10.23 -2.52
CA GLN A 23 -12.65 -9.83 -1.82
C GLN A 23 -12.36 -9.26 -0.42
N ALA A 24 -11.43 -9.87 0.31
CA ALA A 24 -11.02 -9.38 1.61
C ALA A 24 -10.36 -8.00 1.53
N LEU A 25 -9.47 -7.77 0.55
CA LEU A 25 -8.86 -6.47 0.32
C LEU A 25 -9.91 -5.41 -0.01
N ASN A 26 -10.87 -5.70 -0.88
CA ASN A 26 -11.96 -4.77 -1.19
C ASN A 26 -12.81 -4.44 0.04
N PHE A 27 -13.09 -5.43 0.89
CA PHE A 27 -13.81 -5.19 2.14
C PHE A 27 -13.01 -4.29 3.09
N VAL A 28 -11.71 -4.55 3.26
CA VAL A 28 -10.82 -3.71 4.08
C VAL A 28 -10.76 -2.29 3.54
N LYS A 29 -10.56 -2.12 2.23
CA LYS A 29 -10.58 -0.81 1.55
C LYS A 29 -11.86 -0.04 1.85
N ASN A 30 -13.02 -0.68 1.65
CA ASN A 30 -14.33 -0.06 1.90
C ASN A 30 -14.54 0.29 3.38
N SER A 31 -13.99 -0.52 4.29
CA SER A 31 -14.12 -0.29 5.72
C SER A 31 -13.30 0.91 6.22
N ILE A 32 -12.14 1.19 5.59
CA ILE A 32 -11.26 2.30 6.02
C ILE A 32 -11.56 3.64 5.32
N MET A 33 -12.33 3.63 4.24
CA MET A 33 -12.69 4.85 3.53
C MET A 33 -13.57 5.75 4.41
N GLY A 34 -13.16 7.00 4.58
CA GLY A 34 -13.93 8.03 5.29
C GLY A 34 -13.92 7.93 6.83
N SER A 35 -13.18 7.00 7.44
CA SER A 35 -13.13 6.88 8.91
C SER A 35 -11.74 6.61 9.46
N ASN A 36 -11.16 7.60 10.14
CA ASN A 36 -9.86 7.45 10.82
C ASN A 36 -9.91 6.41 11.95
N ARG A 37 -11.05 6.21 12.61
CA ARG A 37 -11.22 5.15 13.61
C ARG A 37 -11.04 3.76 12.99
N GLN A 38 -11.62 3.54 11.82
CA GLN A 38 -11.49 2.25 11.12
C GLN A 38 -10.06 2.00 10.63
N LYS A 39 -9.38 3.04 10.12
CA LYS A 39 -7.95 2.97 9.79
C LYS A 39 -7.11 2.52 10.99
N GLY A 40 -7.35 3.12 12.15
CA GLY A 40 -6.66 2.76 13.40
C GLY A 40 -6.93 1.31 13.80
N MET A 41 -8.17 0.84 13.69
CA MET A 41 -8.51 -0.57 13.93
C MET A 41 -7.79 -1.53 12.98
N VAL A 42 -7.66 -1.18 11.70
CA VAL A 42 -6.95 -2.00 10.71
C VAL A 42 -5.46 -2.13 11.07
N ILE A 43 -4.83 -1.04 11.48
CA ILE A 43 -3.44 -1.06 11.95
C ILE A 43 -3.32 -1.88 13.24
N ALA A 44 -4.19 -1.65 14.22
CA ALA A 44 -4.18 -2.36 15.51
C ALA A 44 -4.42 -3.87 15.37
N ASN A 45 -5.20 -4.30 14.37
CA ASN A 45 -5.44 -5.72 14.09
C ASN A 45 -4.29 -6.41 13.35
N GLY A 46 -3.15 -5.75 13.13
CA GLY A 46 -1.98 -6.36 12.48
C GLY A 46 -2.16 -6.65 10.99
N ILE A 47 -3.08 -5.95 10.33
CA ILE A 47 -3.30 -6.11 8.87
C ILE A 47 -2.12 -5.55 8.08
N LEU A 48 -1.45 -4.51 8.60
CA LEU A 48 -0.33 -3.84 7.93
C LEU A 48 0.82 -4.80 7.55
N PRO A 49 1.39 -5.61 8.48
CA PRO A 49 2.37 -6.64 8.13
C PRO A 49 1.92 -7.58 7.01
N ARG A 50 0.64 -7.95 6.97
CA ARG A 50 0.11 -8.84 5.94
C ARG A 50 0.07 -8.17 4.57
N LEU A 51 -0.31 -6.89 4.50
CA LEU A 51 -0.27 -6.12 3.25
C LEU A 51 1.16 -6.05 2.69
N LEU A 52 2.15 -5.86 3.56
CA LEU A 52 3.56 -5.83 3.16
C LEU A 52 4.10 -7.18 2.68
N GLN A 53 3.50 -8.29 3.12
CA GLN A 53 3.82 -9.64 2.58
C GLN A 53 3.14 -9.91 1.24
N VAL A 54 1.91 -9.40 1.04
CA VAL A 54 1.14 -9.60 -0.19
C VAL A 54 1.74 -8.82 -1.36
N LEU A 55 2.32 -7.65 -1.09
CA LEU A 55 2.84 -6.75 -2.11
C LEU A 55 3.98 -7.35 -2.98
N PRO A 56 5.03 -7.97 -2.42
CA PRO A 56 6.10 -8.63 -3.20
C PRO A 56 5.77 -10.05 -3.67
N ASP A 57 4.63 -10.61 -3.28
CA ASP A 57 4.25 -12.00 -3.58
C ASP A 57 3.86 -12.16 -5.06
N GLN A 58 4.73 -12.79 -5.84
CA GLN A 58 4.52 -13.04 -7.27
C GLN A 58 3.39 -14.03 -7.58
N THR A 59 2.89 -14.77 -6.57
CA THR A 59 1.74 -15.66 -6.73
C THR A 59 0.41 -14.90 -6.76
N LYS A 60 0.42 -13.62 -6.35
CA LYS A 60 -0.74 -12.73 -6.32
C LYS A 60 -0.90 -12.00 -7.64
N THR A 61 -2.16 -11.77 -8.02
CA THR A 61 -2.47 -11.05 -9.26
C THR A 61 -2.08 -9.57 -9.17
N PRO A 62 -1.84 -8.90 -10.31
CA PRO A 62 -1.60 -7.45 -10.35
C PRO A 62 -2.70 -6.65 -9.64
N ASP A 63 -3.98 -7.02 -9.80
CA ASP A 63 -5.11 -6.38 -9.12
C ASP A 63 -5.01 -6.44 -7.60
N ILE A 64 -4.57 -7.58 -7.04
CA ILE A 64 -4.38 -7.74 -5.59
C ILE A 64 -3.27 -6.81 -5.09
N ARG A 65 -2.17 -6.70 -5.83
CA ARG A 65 -1.06 -5.79 -5.48
C ARG A 65 -1.51 -4.33 -5.58
N LEU A 66 -2.25 -3.97 -6.63
CA LEU A 66 -2.82 -2.64 -6.79
C LEU A 66 -3.73 -2.27 -5.61
N GLU A 67 -4.68 -3.14 -5.26
CA GLU A 67 -5.59 -2.91 -4.13
C GLU A 67 -4.83 -2.80 -2.80
N THR A 68 -3.78 -3.59 -2.63
CA THR A 68 -2.89 -3.51 -1.46
C THR A 68 -2.26 -2.12 -1.34
N VAL A 69 -1.70 -1.58 -2.43
CA VAL A 69 -1.12 -0.22 -2.46
C VAL A 69 -2.20 0.85 -2.21
N VAL A 70 -3.40 0.70 -2.77
CA VAL A 70 -4.52 1.62 -2.56
C VAL A 70 -4.93 1.66 -1.08
N ILE A 71 -4.99 0.51 -0.41
CA ILE A 71 -5.27 0.41 1.03
C ILE A 71 -4.18 1.13 1.83
N LEU A 72 -2.90 0.85 1.55
CA LEU A 72 -1.78 1.53 2.20
C LEU A 72 -1.84 3.06 2.02
N GLY A 73 -2.16 3.53 0.81
CA GLY A 73 -2.34 4.95 0.54
C GLY A 73 -3.54 5.57 1.25
N SER A 74 -4.61 4.80 1.50
CA SER A 74 -5.74 5.26 2.31
C SER A 74 -5.37 5.36 3.78
N LEU A 75 -4.61 4.39 4.31
CA LEU A 75 -4.06 4.44 5.67
C LEU A 75 -3.11 5.63 5.85
N ALA A 76 -2.32 5.97 4.84
CA ALA A 76 -1.41 7.12 4.84
C ALA A 76 -2.13 8.47 4.90
N LYS A 77 -3.42 8.54 4.51
CA LYS A 77 -4.27 9.74 4.68
C LYS A 77 -4.95 9.79 6.06
N GLY A 78 -4.36 9.11 7.04
CA GLY A 78 -4.86 8.95 8.41
C GLY A 78 -4.42 10.08 9.34
N SER A 79 -4.51 9.85 10.64
CA SER A 79 -3.85 10.70 11.65
C SER A 79 -2.32 10.50 11.63
N GLU A 80 -1.57 11.45 12.19
CA GLU A 80 -0.10 11.35 12.27
C GLU A 80 0.38 10.06 12.93
N GLU A 81 -0.29 9.57 13.99
CA GLU A 81 0.04 8.29 14.65
C GLU A 81 -0.07 7.09 13.69
N GLN A 82 -1.06 7.11 12.80
CA GLN A 82 -1.28 6.05 11.81
C GLN A 82 -0.17 6.08 10.76
N VAL A 83 0.20 7.28 10.29
CA VAL A 83 1.29 7.44 9.32
C VAL A 83 2.64 7.09 9.95
N LYS A 84 2.88 7.46 11.21
CA LYS A 84 4.06 7.04 11.96
C LYS A 84 4.18 5.51 12.00
N SER A 85 3.08 4.81 12.26
CA SER A 85 3.06 3.34 12.22
C SER A 85 3.41 2.77 10.83
N LEU A 86 3.05 3.46 9.75
CA LEU A 86 3.45 3.07 8.38
C LEU A 86 4.93 3.32 8.12
N VAL A 87 5.46 4.44 8.60
CA VAL A 87 6.89 4.79 8.49
C VAL A 87 7.74 3.80 9.29
N ASP A 88 7.34 3.50 10.53
CA ASP A 88 8.01 2.52 11.40
C ASP A 88 8.02 1.11 10.79
N ALA A 89 7.01 0.78 9.99
CA ALA A 89 6.92 -0.47 9.24
C ALA A 89 7.67 -0.47 7.89
N ASN A 90 8.40 0.60 7.57
CA ASN A 90 9.16 0.78 6.31
C ASN A 90 8.31 0.64 5.04
N VAL A 91 7.02 1.04 5.10
CA VAL A 91 6.07 0.89 3.99
C VAL A 91 6.59 1.51 2.68
N VAL A 92 7.25 2.67 2.76
CA VAL A 92 7.81 3.38 1.59
C VAL A 92 8.80 2.49 0.83
N THR A 93 9.71 1.80 1.53
CA THR A 93 10.69 0.90 0.93
C THR A 93 10.01 -0.28 0.21
N TYR A 94 8.99 -0.88 0.83
CA TYR A 94 8.23 -1.97 0.21
C TYR A 94 7.49 -1.51 -1.05
N ILE A 95 6.91 -0.31 -1.03
CA ILE A 95 6.22 0.24 -2.20
C ILE A 95 7.21 0.57 -3.32
N PHE A 96 8.41 1.09 -3.01
CA PHE A 96 9.44 1.30 -4.03
C PHE A 96 9.91 -0.01 -4.67
N ASN A 97 10.11 -1.06 -3.87
CA ASN A 97 10.45 -2.38 -4.41
C ASN A 97 9.35 -2.91 -5.34
N ALA A 98 8.08 -2.75 -4.95
CA ALA A 98 6.95 -3.15 -5.77
C ALA A 98 6.83 -2.28 -7.03
N PHE A 99 7.06 -0.98 -6.91
CA PHE A 99 7.13 -0.04 -8.02
C PHE A 99 8.16 -0.50 -9.05
N LEU A 100 9.32 -1.04 -8.65
CA LEU A 100 10.30 -1.57 -9.61
C LEU A 100 9.86 -2.86 -10.33
N MET A 101 8.87 -3.59 -9.82
CA MET A 101 8.43 -4.88 -10.38
C MET A 101 7.40 -4.77 -11.49
N ASP A 102 6.66 -3.67 -11.58
CA ASP A 102 5.50 -3.55 -12.48
C ASP A 102 5.45 -2.17 -13.14
N ASP A 103 5.35 -2.13 -14.47
CA ASP A 103 5.27 -0.90 -15.28
C ASP A 103 3.81 -0.50 -15.59
N GLU A 104 2.81 -1.20 -15.05
CA GLU A 104 1.41 -0.84 -15.29
C GLU A 104 1.10 0.58 -14.77
N PRO A 105 0.51 1.48 -15.60
CA PRO A 105 0.39 2.89 -15.26
C PRO A 105 -0.49 3.15 -14.04
N LYS A 106 -1.58 2.40 -13.88
CA LYS A 106 -2.47 2.50 -12.71
C LYS A 106 -1.75 2.09 -11.41
N PHE A 107 -0.93 1.05 -11.49
CA PHE A 107 -0.13 0.59 -10.35
C PHE A 107 0.96 1.58 -10.00
N THR A 108 1.67 2.09 -11.01
CA THR A 108 2.66 3.15 -10.87
C THR A 108 2.07 4.40 -10.22
N GLU A 109 0.95 4.90 -10.72
CA GLU A 109 0.26 6.05 -10.13
C GLU A 109 -0.13 5.81 -8.67
N ALA A 110 -0.69 4.63 -8.36
CA ALA A 110 -1.07 4.27 -7.00
C ALA A 110 0.14 4.24 -6.05
N CYS A 111 1.27 3.66 -6.49
CA CYS A 111 2.52 3.62 -5.74
C CYS A 111 3.05 5.03 -5.45
N LEU A 112 3.19 5.85 -6.49
CA LEU A 112 3.70 7.21 -6.37
C LEU A 112 2.79 8.06 -5.48
N ARG A 113 1.47 7.97 -5.66
CA ARG A 113 0.51 8.69 -4.81
C ARG A 113 0.65 8.29 -3.34
N CYS A 114 0.80 7.00 -3.06
CA CYS A 114 1.00 6.51 -1.70
C CYS A 114 2.31 7.01 -1.11
N ILE A 115 3.42 6.87 -1.84
CA ILE A 115 4.75 7.33 -1.40
C ILE A 115 4.72 8.83 -1.11
N CYS A 116 4.24 9.64 -2.05
CA CYS A 116 4.14 11.09 -1.86
C CYS A 116 3.27 11.45 -0.65
N THR A 117 2.18 10.71 -0.40
CA THR A 117 1.32 10.94 0.78
C THR A 117 2.08 10.69 2.08
N ILE A 118 2.86 9.62 2.17
CA ILE A 118 3.64 9.31 3.38
C ILE A 118 4.80 10.31 3.55
N LEU A 119 5.50 10.62 2.45
CA LEU A 119 6.65 11.52 2.47
C LEU A 119 6.28 12.98 2.75
N GLN A 120 5.01 13.39 2.64
CA GLN A 120 4.58 14.74 3.04
C GLN A 120 4.75 15.03 4.54
N PHE A 121 4.89 14.00 5.38
CA PHE A 121 5.01 14.16 6.82
C PHE A 121 6.46 14.45 7.24
N PRO A 122 6.69 15.33 8.22
CA PRO A 122 8.03 15.81 8.60
C PRO A 122 8.92 14.73 9.24
N PHE A 123 8.32 13.63 9.71
CA PHE A 123 9.03 12.50 10.32
C PHE A 123 9.35 11.38 9.31
N SER A 124 8.98 11.54 8.04
CA SER A 124 9.25 10.56 7.00
C SER A 124 10.67 10.75 6.43
N ASP A 125 11.36 9.65 6.16
CA ASP A 125 12.71 9.69 5.62
C ASP A 125 12.72 9.77 4.08
N TYR A 126 13.09 10.94 3.57
CA TYR A 126 13.23 11.17 2.13
C TYR A 126 14.45 10.48 1.51
N SER A 127 15.44 10.07 2.31
CA SER A 127 16.65 9.42 1.79
C SER A 127 16.34 8.07 1.13
N VAL A 128 15.21 7.45 1.47
CA VAL A 128 14.71 6.21 0.87
C VAL A 128 14.53 6.33 -0.65
N VAL A 129 14.13 7.52 -1.14
CA VAL A 129 13.96 7.77 -2.59
C VAL A 129 15.29 7.67 -3.34
N PHE A 130 16.39 8.05 -2.69
CA PHE A 130 17.74 8.07 -3.26
C PHE A 130 18.55 6.81 -2.90
N SER A 131 17.95 5.85 -2.21
CA SER A 131 18.64 4.66 -1.73
C SER A 131 18.99 3.69 -2.86
N ASP A 132 18.24 3.69 -3.96
CA ASP A 132 18.51 2.86 -5.13
C ASP A 132 18.41 3.68 -6.43
N ALA A 133 19.48 3.62 -7.22
CA ALA A 133 19.53 4.27 -8.54
C ALA A 133 18.47 3.70 -9.52
N ALA A 134 17.99 2.48 -9.31
CA ALA A 134 16.89 1.91 -10.10
C ALA A 134 15.58 2.67 -9.90
N ILE A 135 15.29 3.13 -8.67
CA ILE A 135 14.12 3.94 -8.36
C ILE A 135 14.19 5.25 -9.16
N ILE A 136 15.32 5.94 -9.09
CA ILE A 136 15.54 7.21 -9.80
C ILE A 136 15.38 7.02 -11.31
N ARG A 137 16.00 5.98 -11.89
CA ARG A 137 15.88 5.68 -13.33
C ARG A 137 14.42 5.45 -13.74
N LYS A 138 13.67 4.67 -12.96
CA LYS A 138 12.26 4.40 -13.26
C LYS A 138 11.39 5.66 -13.12
N LEU A 139 11.64 6.49 -12.10
CA LEU A 139 10.95 7.77 -11.96
C LEU A 139 11.17 8.69 -13.17
N ILE A 140 12.42 8.80 -13.65
CA ILE A 140 12.74 9.59 -14.85
C ILE A 140 11.98 9.04 -16.07
N LYS A 141 12.01 7.72 -16.29
CA LYS A 141 11.25 7.06 -17.37
C LYS A 141 9.76 7.39 -17.30
N THR A 142 9.14 7.28 -16.11
CA THR A 142 7.72 7.61 -15.92
C THR A 142 7.41 9.08 -16.24
N ILE A 143 8.32 10.01 -15.92
CA ILE A 143 8.17 11.43 -16.26
C ILE A 143 8.21 11.63 -17.78
N GLU A 144 9.16 11.01 -18.47
CA GLU A 144 9.29 11.08 -19.94
C GLU A 144 8.03 10.54 -20.65
N GLU A 145 7.47 9.44 -20.16
CA GLU A 145 6.22 8.86 -20.66
C GLU A 145 5.00 9.74 -20.40
N SER A 146 5.02 10.50 -19.29
CA SER A 146 3.92 11.42 -18.92
C SER A 146 3.90 12.71 -19.73
N ILE A 147 5.07 13.17 -20.20
CA ILE A 147 5.22 14.38 -21.03
C ILE A 147 4.90 14.09 -22.51
N SER A 148 4.99 12.83 -22.92
CA SER A 148 4.78 12.41 -24.32
C SER A 148 3.32 12.14 -24.69
N ASN A 149 2.38 12.28 -23.74
CA ASN A 149 0.93 12.17 -23.94
C ASN A 149 0.25 13.54 -23.82
#